data_AF-A0A7W0V7D1-F1
#
_entry.id   AF-A0A7W0V7D1-F1
#
_cell.length_a   1.000
_cell.length_b   1.000
_cell.length_c   1.000
_cell.angle_alpha   90.00
_cell.angle_beta   90.00
_cell.angle_gamma   90.00
#
_symmetry.space_group_name_H-M   'P 1'
#
loop_
_entity.id
_entity.type
_entity.pdbx_description
1 polymer ?
#
loop_
_entity_poly.entity_id
_entity_poly.type
_entity_poly.pdbx_seq_one_letter_code
_entity_poly.pdbx_strand_id
1 'polypeptide(L)'
;MTARTETVALGQKLAKGMPWLDGVAGTMEQVFAPLLGQDAPRAPRDFLYGVWLGHSLHAAVVSVPVGAWSAAMVFDLIGEERAADLSVGLGLVGAAGAAVTGAAQWQ
;
A
#
# COMPACT_ATOMS: atom_id res chain seq x y z
N MET A 1 31.48 -4.89 1.98
CA MET A 1 30.42 -5.81 2.43
C MET A 1 29.81 -5.45 3.80
N THR A 2 30.32 -4.45 4.53
CA THR A 2 29.93 -4.11 5.92
C THR A 2 28.74 -3.14 6.07
N ALA A 3 28.46 -2.27 5.07
CA ALA A 3 27.36 -1.30 5.16
C ALA A 3 25.95 -1.95 5.14
N ARG A 4 25.80 -3.13 4.54
CA ARG A 4 24.50 -3.85 4.46
C ARG A 4 24.08 -4.44 5.81
N THR A 5 25.04 -4.87 6.63
CA THR A 5 24.77 -5.44 7.96
C THR A 5 24.32 -4.37 8.96
N GLU A 6 24.83 -3.14 8.83
CA GLU A 6 24.47 -2.04 9.72
C GLU A 6 23.03 -1.52 9.48
N THR A 7 22.59 -1.46 8.22
CA THR A 7 21.21 -1.03 7.87
C THR A 7 20.16 -2.05 8.30
N VAL A 8 20.42 -3.35 8.15
CA VAL A 8 19.53 -4.42 8.63
C VAL A 8 19.43 -4.40 10.16
N ALA A 9 20.55 -4.15 10.86
CA ALA A 9 20.57 -4.03 12.31
C ALA A 9 19.78 -2.79 12.80
N LEU A 10 19.82 -1.67 12.07
CA LEU A 10 19.07 -0.46 12.39
C LEU A 10 17.56 -0.70 12.22
N GLY A 11 17.14 -1.33 11.12
CA GLY A 11 15.72 -1.65 10.87
C GLY A 11 15.12 -2.53 11.97
N GLN A 12 15.84 -3.56 12.41
CA GLN A 12 15.39 -4.42 13.51
C GLN A 12 15.31 -3.69 14.85
N LYS A 13 16.23 -2.76 15.11
CA LYS A 13 16.20 -1.94 16.34
C LYS A 13 14.99 -0.99 16.34
N LEU A 14 14.69 -0.38 15.20
CA LEU A 14 13.51 0.50 15.05
C LEU A 14 12.20 -0.28 15.18
N ALA A 15 12.08 -1.43 14.53
CA ALA A 15 10.92 -2.30 14.65
C ALA A 15 10.68 -2.75 16.10
N LYS A 16 11.75 -3.20 16.79
CA LYS A 16 11.68 -3.56 18.21
C LYS A 16 11.36 -2.39 19.12
N GLY A 17 11.69 -1.16 18.73
CA GLY A 17 11.33 0.07 19.44
C GLY A 17 9.86 0.46 19.28
N MET A 18 9.11 -0.18 18.37
CA MET A 18 7.72 0.13 18.03
C MET A 18 6.81 -1.10 18.13
N PRO A 19 6.68 -1.73 19.32
CA PRO A 19 5.87 -2.94 19.50
C PRO A 19 4.37 -2.76 19.20
N TRP A 20 3.89 -1.52 19.10
CA TRP A 20 2.52 -1.23 18.66
C TRP A 20 2.27 -1.61 17.20
N LEU A 21 3.31 -1.67 16.37
CA LEU A 21 3.21 -2.08 14.97
C LEU A 21 2.73 -3.53 14.83
N ASP A 22 3.10 -4.40 15.76
CA ASP A 22 2.64 -5.79 15.77
C ASP A 22 1.11 -5.85 15.97
N GLY A 23 0.54 -4.96 16.79
CA GLY A 23 -0.91 -4.85 16.98
C GLY A 23 -1.64 -4.33 15.73
N VAL A 24 -1.05 -3.36 15.03
CA VAL A 24 -1.59 -2.85 13.76
C VAL A 24 -1.49 -3.90 12.66
N ALA A 25 -0.36 -4.60 12.57
CA ALA A 25 -0.16 -5.71 11.66
C ALA A 25 -1.22 -6.80 11.89
N GLY A 26 -1.47 -7.17 13.15
CA GLY A 26 -2.53 -8.13 13.50
C GLY A 26 -3.92 -7.65 13.11
N THR A 27 -4.22 -6.35 13.24
CA THR A 27 -5.50 -5.78 12.79
C THR A 27 -5.64 -5.87 11.26
N MET A 28 -4.58 -5.54 10.52
CA MET A 28 -4.57 -5.66 9.06
C MET A 28 -4.74 -7.13 8.63
N GLU A 29 -4.02 -8.05 9.26
CA GLU A 29 -4.14 -9.48 8.99
C GLU A 29 -5.58 -9.97 9.22
N GLN A 30 -6.24 -9.52 10.29
CA GLN A 30 -7.63 -9.87 10.58
C GLN A 30 -8.64 -9.30 9.57
N VAL A 31 -8.42 -8.06 9.11
CA VAL A 31 -9.26 -7.42 8.08
C VAL A 31 -9.11 -8.09 6.72
N PHE A 32 -7.89 -8.51 6.36
CA PHE A 32 -7.58 -9.09 5.06
C PHE A 32 -7.73 -10.61 5.00
N ALA A 33 -7.72 -11.32 6.13
CA ALA A 33 -7.88 -12.78 6.20
C ALA A 33 -9.08 -13.34 5.40
N PRO A 34 -10.27 -12.72 5.35
CA PRO A 34 -11.38 -13.23 4.56
C PRO A 34 -11.15 -13.16 3.04
N LEU A 35 -10.37 -12.18 2.58
CA LEU A 35 -10.10 -11.93 1.16
C LEU A 35 -8.80 -12.58 0.68
N LEU A 36 -7.83 -12.73 1.58
CA LEU A 36 -6.45 -13.12 1.26
C LEU A 36 -5.94 -14.30 2.09
N GLY A 37 -6.57 -14.70 3.20
CA GLY A 37 -6.12 -15.81 4.05
C GLY A 37 -6.06 -17.16 3.33
N GLN A 38 -5.41 -18.18 3.87
CA GLN A 38 -5.12 -19.46 3.17
C GLN A 38 -6.37 -20.13 2.54
N ASP A 39 -7.54 -19.95 3.13
CA ASP A 39 -8.82 -20.51 2.65
C ASP A 39 -9.60 -19.58 1.69
N ALA A 40 -9.05 -18.41 1.35
CA ALA A 40 -9.74 -17.44 0.49
C ALA A 40 -9.93 -17.97 -0.95
N PRO A 41 -11.07 -17.65 -1.62
CA PRO A 41 -11.36 -18.13 -2.96
C PRO A 41 -10.25 -17.76 -3.96
N ARG A 42 -9.88 -18.71 -4.84
CA ARG A 42 -8.77 -18.52 -5.80
C ARG A 42 -8.99 -17.35 -6.76
N ALA A 43 -10.22 -17.10 -7.20
CA ALA A 43 -10.54 -16.06 -8.19
C ALA A 43 -10.19 -14.61 -7.73
N PRO A 44 -10.65 -14.11 -6.56
CA PRO A 44 -10.25 -12.79 -6.07
C PRO A 44 -8.75 -12.72 -5.74
N ARG A 45 -8.14 -13.82 -5.31
CA ARG A 45 -6.69 -13.91 -5.09
C ARG A 45 -5.93 -13.70 -6.42
N ASP A 46 -6.21 -14.49 -7.44
CA ASP A 46 -5.55 -14.41 -8.75
C ASP A 46 -5.74 -13.05 -9.45
N PHE A 47 -6.90 -12.42 -9.24
CA PHE A 47 -7.15 -11.04 -9.69
C PHE A 47 -6.22 -10.03 -9.00
N LEU A 48 -6.11 -10.10 -7.66
CA LEU A 48 -5.29 -9.19 -6.86
C LEU A 48 -3.78 -9.43 -7.03
N TYR A 49 -3.35 -10.68 -7.28
CA TYR A 49 -1.96 -10.98 -7.65
C TYR A 49 -1.59 -10.44 -9.04
N GLY A 50 -2.58 -10.13 -9.89
CA GLY A 50 -2.32 -9.59 -11.23
C GLY A 50 -1.86 -10.64 -12.24
N VAL A 51 -2.18 -11.92 -12.03
CA VAL A 51 -1.84 -13.03 -12.96
C VAL A 51 -2.41 -12.75 -14.36
N TRP A 52 -3.56 -12.09 -14.43
CA TRP A 52 -4.21 -11.65 -15.68
C TRP A 52 -3.51 -10.46 -16.36
N LEU A 53 -2.77 -9.65 -15.60
CA LEU A 53 -2.04 -8.48 -16.08
C LEU A 53 -0.58 -8.82 -16.47
N GLY A 54 -0.11 -10.01 -16.08
CA GLY A 54 1.27 -10.46 -16.24
C GLY A 54 2.28 -9.79 -15.29
N HIS A 55 1.85 -8.84 -14.46
CA HIS A 55 2.64 -8.10 -13.47
C HIS A 55 1.81 -7.82 -12.20
N SER A 56 2.46 -7.50 -11.08
CA SER A 56 1.80 -7.23 -9.80
C SER A 56 0.79 -6.09 -9.91
N LEU A 57 -0.49 -6.36 -9.61
CA LEU A 57 -1.55 -5.34 -9.65
C LEU A 57 -1.24 -4.17 -8.71
N HIS A 58 -0.57 -4.43 -7.58
CA HIS A 58 -0.11 -3.40 -6.64
C HIS A 58 0.74 -2.32 -7.32
N ALA A 59 1.73 -2.70 -8.13
CA ALA A 59 2.58 -1.74 -8.83
C ALA A 59 1.79 -0.86 -9.81
N ALA A 60 0.77 -1.41 -10.46
CA ALA A 60 -0.11 -0.64 -11.33
C ALA A 60 -0.98 0.34 -10.52
N VAL A 61 -1.57 -0.11 -9.41
CA VAL A 61 -2.50 0.70 -8.61
C VAL A 61 -1.79 1.84 -7.85
N VAL A 62 -0.55 1.65 -7.40
CA VAL A 62 0.25 2.70 -6.72
C VAL A 62 0.48 3.94 -7.58
N SER A 63 0.42 3.81 -8.91
CA SER A 63 0.54 4.98 -9.80
C SER A 63 -0.58 6.01 -9.60
N VAL A 64 -1.77 5.57 -9.18
CA VAL A 64 -2.94 6.44 -8.95
C VAL A 64 -2.72 7.41 -7.79
N PRO A 65 -2.41 6.99 -6.54
CA PRO A 65 -2.14 7.92 -5.46
C PRO A 65 -0.93 8.82 -5.74
N VAL A 66 0.12 8.29 -6.38
CA VAL A 66 1.30 9.09 -6.73
C VAL A 66 0.94 10.22 -7.68
N GLY A 67 0.20 9.93 -8.75
CA GLY A 67 -0.26 10.95 -9.71
C GLY A 67 -1.24 11.94 -9.07
N ALA A 68 -2.19 11.43 -8.29
CA ALA A 68 -3.23 12.25 -7.67
C ALA A 68 -2.65 13.25 -6.66
N TRP A 69 -1.76 12.83 -5.76
CA TRP A 69 -1.13 13.75 -4.81
C TRP A 69 -0.10 14.68 -5.45
N SER A 70 0.55 14.25 -6.53
CA SER A 70 1.38 15.15 -7.34
C SER A 70 0.52 16.26 -7.97
N ALA A 71 -0.66 15.92 -8.49
CA ALA A 71 -1.62 16.90 -9.02
C ALA A 71 -2.18 17.81 -7.93
N ALA A 72 -2.48 17.27 -6.73
CA ALA A 72 -2.92 18.06 -5.59
C ALA A 72 -1.93 19.18 -5.25
N MET A 73 -0.64 18.87 -5.19
CA MET A 73 0.41 19.88 -4.97
C MET A 73 0.40 20.98 -6.04
N VAL A 74 0.19 20.62 -7.32
CA VAL A 74 0.09 21.61 -8.40
C VAL A 74 -1.17 22.47 -8.24
N PHE A 75 -2.31 21.87 -7.88
CA PHE A 75 -3.56 22.60 -7.66
C PHE A 75 -3.49 23.56 -6.48
N ASP A 76 -2.85 23.17 -5.37
CA ASP A 76 -2.58 24.06 -4.23
C ASP A 76 -1.75 25.28 -4.67
N LEU A 77 -0.73 25.07 -5.49
CA LEU A 77 0.16 26.15 -5.96
C LEU A 77 -0.54 27.17 -6.86
N ILE A 78 -1.56 26.76 -7.61
CA ILE A 78 -2.33 27.66 -8.48
C ILE A 78 -3.61 28.20 -7.82
N GLY A 79 -3.86 27.84 -6.54
CA GLY A 79 -5.02 28.30 -5.77
C GLY A 79 -6.33 27.57 -6.08
N GLU A 80 -6.28 26.40 -6.71
CA GLU A 80 -7.45 25.58 -7.04
C GLU A 80 -7.77 24.57 -5.92
N GLU A 81 -8.22 25.08 -4.77
CA GLU A 81 -8.44 24.29 -3.54
C GLU A 81 -9.37 23.08 -3.78
N ARG A 82 -10.46 23.27 -4.53
CA ARG A 82 -11.41 22.19 -4.81
C ARG A 82 -10.78 21.06 -5.64
N ALA A 83 -9.93 21.40 -6.60
CA ALA A 83 -9.24 20.41 -7.42
C ALA A 83 -8.16 19.68 -6.60
N ALA A 84 -7.49 20.40 -5.69
CA ALA A 84 -6.56 19.81 -4.74
C ALA A 84 -7.26 18.78 -3.83
N ASP A 85 -8.36 19.17 -3.19
CA ASP A 85 -9.14 18.29 -2.31
C ASP A 85 -9.65 17.02 -3.03
N LEU A 86 -10.17 17.19 -4.25
CA LEU A 86 -10.61 16.05 -5.06
C LEU A 86 -9.45 15.13 -5.42
N SER A 87 -8.27 15.70 -5.71
CA SER A 87 -7.07 14.93 -6.03
C SER A 87 -6.55 14.19 -4.80
N VAL A 88 -6.60 14.79 -3.61
CA VAL A 88 -6.31 14.10 -2.35
C VAL A 88 -7.29 12.96 -2.12
N GLY A 89 -8.59 13.19 -2.29
CA GLY A 89 -9.63 12.17 -2.17
C GLY A 89 -9.43 11.00 -3.13
N LEU A 90 -9.13 11.29 -4.39
CA LEU A 90 -8.78 10.27 -5.40
C LEU A 90 -7.55 9.48 -4.98
N GLY A 91 -6.53 10.16 -4.46
CA GLY A 91 -5.33 9.52 -3.94
C GLY A 91 -5.61 8.62 -2.75
N LEU A 92 -6.52 8.99 -1.84
CA LEU A 92 -6.92 8.14 -0.72
C LEU A 92 -7.62 6.86 -1.19
N VAL A 93 -8.52 6.96 -2.17
CA VAL A 93 -9.17 5.78 -2.77
C VAL A 93 -8.14 4.89 -3.46
N GLY A 94 -7.22 5.48 -4.22
CA GLY A 94 -6.13 4.76 -4.86
C GLY A 94 -5.20 4.08 -3.85
N ALA A 95 -4.86 4.76 -2.75
CA ALA A 95 -4.03 4.23 -1.68
C ALA A 95 -4.70 3.06 -0.96
N ALA A 96 -6.01 3.13 -0.72
CA ALA A 96 -6.77 2.00 -0.17
C ALA A 96 -6.71 0.77 -1.10
N GLY A 97 -6.91 0.96 -2.41
CA GLY A 97 -6.76 -0.10 -3.39
C GLY A 97 -5.32 -0.66 -3.46
N ALA A 98 -4.32 0.21 -3.36
CA ALA A 98 -2.92 -0.18 -3.31
C ALA A 98 -2.60 -0.99 -2.05
N ALA A 99 -3.15 -0.63 -0.89
CA ALA A 99 -2.97 -1.37 0.35
C ALA A 99 -3.55 -2.78 0.27
N VAL A 100 -4.75 -2.94 -0.31
CA VAL A 100 -5.40 -4.25 -0.51
C VAL A 100 -4.56 -5.13 -1.43
N THR A 101 -4.13 -4.61 -2.57
CA THR A 101 -3.30 -5.35 -3.55
C THR A 101 -1.90 -5.64 -3.04
N GLY A 102 -1.34 -4.74 -2.23
CA GLY A 102 -0.03 -4.93 -1.58
C GLY A 102 -0.07 -5.99 -0.49
N ALA A 103 -1.14 -6.02 0.32
CA ALA A 103 -1.37 -7.07 1.31
C ALA A 103 -1.48 -8.45 0.66
N ALA A 104 -2.06 -8.54 -0.55
CA ALA A 104 -2.11 -9.78 -1.31
C ALA A 104 -0.72 -10.29 -1.74
N GLN A 105 0.17 -9.39 -2.17
CA GLN A 105 1.55 -9.72 -2.57
C GLN A 105 2.43 -10.15 -1.39
N TRP A 106 2.14 -9.68 -0.18
CA TRP A 106 2.99 -9.89 1.01
C TRP A 106 2.88 -11.28 1.65
N GLN A 107 1.91 -12.10 1.23
CA GLN A 107 1.84 -13.52 1.56
C GLN A 107 2.73 -14.34 0.62
#